data_AF-A0A971P3E4-F1
#
_entry.id   AF-A0A971P3E4-F1
#
_cell.length_a   1.000
_cell.length_b   1.000
_cell.length_c   1.000
_cell.angle_alpha   90.00
_cell.angle_beta   90.00
_cell.angle_gamma   90.00
#
_symmetry.space_group_name_H-M   'P 1'
#
loop_
_entity.id
_entity.type
_entity.pdbx_description
1 polymer ?
#
loop_
_entity_poly.entity_id
_entity_poly.type
_entity_poly.pdbx_seq_one_letter_code
_entity_poly.pdbx_strand_id
1 'polypeptide(L)'
;MTQSTTDNGPALTAAYLEELLGRQIERLKTYDLDAAVAMAEESEPVAAELMRTEYLKQPENSETKARIRSLYRELTLIIASQRQDVSDKLDQIRDGLKTLGTYAGKLR
;
A
#
# COMPACT_ATOMS: atom_id res chain seq x y z
N MET A 1 17.13 -15.00 37.79
CA MET A 1 16.49 -15.48 36.54
C MET A 1 15.55 -14.39 36.06
N THR A 2 16.01 -13.48 35.20
CA THR A 2 15.22 -12.34 34.71
C THR A 2 15.73 -11.92 33.34
N GLN A 3 15.36 -12.67 32.30
CA GLN A 3 15.62 -12.34 30.90
C GLN A 3 14.54 -13.00 30.04
N SER A 4 13.35 -12.40 29.94
CA SER A 4 12.35 -12.78 28.91
C SER A 4 11.38 -11.65 28.50
N THR A 5 11.55 -10.42 28.97
CA THR A 5 10.60 -9.32 28.66
C THR A 5 11.00 -8.45 27.46
N THR A 6 12.16 -8.67 26.84
CA THR A 6 12.66 -7.82 25.75
C THR A 6 12.35 -8.34 24.34
N ASP A 7 12.04 -9.63 24.17
CA ASP A 7 11.78 -10.23 22.84
C ASP A 7 10.40 -9.92 22.25
N ASN A 8 9.45 -9.43 23.06
CA ASN A 8 8.10 -9.13 22.59
C ASN A 8 7.99 -7.80 21.83
N GLY A 9 8.95 -6.88 21.98
CA GLY A 9 8.91 -5.57 21.32
C GLY A 9 8.92 -5.69 19.78
N PRO A 10 9.97 -6.29 19.19
CA PRO A 10 10.06 -6.43 17.73
C PRO A 10 8.96 -7.30 17.12
N ALA A 11 8.50 -8.32 17.85
CA ALA A 11 7.39 -9.17 17.44
C ALA A 11 6.07 -8.40 17.37
N LEU A 12 5.80 -7.55 18.37
CA LEU A 12 4.62 -6.67 18.38
C LEU A 12 4.71 -5.61 17.28
N THR A 13 5.89 -5.02 17.06
CA THR A 13 6.13 -4.07 15.96
C THR A 13 5.89 -4.72 14.60
N ALA A 14 6.29 -5.99 14.41
CA ALA A 14 6.04 -6.73 13.17
C ALA A 14 4.54 -6.98 12.95
N ALA A 15 3.82 -7.43 14.00
CA ALA A 15 2.39 -7.65 13.93
C ALA A 15 1.61 -6.36 13.65
N TYR A 16 2.03 -5.25 14.27
CA TYR A 16 1.45 -3.93 14.02
C TYR A 16 1.67 -3.48 12.57
N LEU A 17 2.87 -3.71 12.03
CA LEU A 17 3.16 -3.43 10.61
C LEU A 17 2.29 -4.28 9.68
N GLU A 18 2.11 -5.57 9.95
CA GLU A 18 1.22 -6.43 9.18
C GLU A 18 -0.23 -5.89 9.17
N GLU A 19 -0.73 -5.44 10.32
CA GLU A 19 -2.07 -4.85 10.45
C GLU A 19 -2.20 -3.54 9.67
N LEU A 20 -1.23 -2.62 9.78
CA LEU A 20 -1.21 -1.36 9.06
C LEU A 20 -1.21 -1.57 7.54
N LEU A 21 -0.35 -2.46 7.04
CA LEU A 21 -0.27 -2.77 5.62
C LEU A 21 -1.57 -3.41 5.12
N GLY A 22 -2.19 -4.30 5.89
CA GLY A 22 -3.49 -4.89 5.56
C GLY A 22 -4.59 -3.83 5.48
N ARG A 23 -4.65 -2.90 6.43
CA ARG A 23 -5.61 -1.79 6.39
C ARG A 23 -5.36 -0.86 5.22
N GLN A 24 -4.11 -0.54 4.91
CA GLN A 24 -3.76 0.28 3.76
C GLN A 24 -4.24 -0.34 2.44
N ILE A 25 -4.06 -1.66 2.28
CA ILE A 25 -4.56 -2.42 1.13
C ILE A 25 -6.08 -2.27 0.99
N GLU A 26 -6.83 -2.45 2.08
CA GLU A 26 -8.28 -2.31 2.06
C GLU A 26 -8.72 -0.88 1.68
N ARG A 27 -8.04 0.14 2.21
CA ARG A 27 -8.31 1.55 1.87
C ARG A 27 -8.03 1.85 0.40
N LEU A 28 -6.94 1.33 -0.13
CA LEU A 28 -6.64 1.45 -1.56
C LEU A 28 -7.74 0.76 -2.38
N LYS A 29 -8.15 -0.47 -2.04
CA LYS A 29 -9.25 -1.17 -2.76
C LYS A 29 -10.55 -0.36 -2.77
N THR A 30 -10.85 0.39 -1.70
CA THR A 30 -12.03 1.27 -1.63
C THR A 30 -11.82 2.67 -2.20
N TYR A 31 -10.69 2.94 -2.86
CA TYR A 31 -10.32 4.27 -3.39
C TYR A 31 -10.24 5.37 -2.33
N ASP A 32 -10.05 5.00 -1.06
CA ASP A 32 -9.86 5.92 0.06
C ASP A 32 -8.37 6.29 0.15
N LEU A 33 -7.93 7.12 -0.81
CA LEU A 33 -6.51 7.46 -1.00
C LEU A 33 -5.94 8.27 0.16
N ASP A 34 -6.72 9.18 0.74
CA ASP A 34 -6.26 10.02 1.86
C ASP A 34 -5.97 9.16 3.09
N ALA A 35 -6.87 8.22 3.43
CA ALA A 35 -6.62 7.29 4.52
C ALA A 35 -5.47 6.33 4.20
N ALA A 36 -5.32 5.88 2.95
CA ALA A 36 -4.22 5.02 2.54
C ALA A 36 -2.85 5.72 2.65
N VAL A 37 -2.78 7.02 2.38
CA VAL A 37 -1.56 7.83 2.56
C VAL A 37 -1.23 8.00 4.04
N ALA A 38 -2.22 8.31 4.89
CA ALA A 38 -2.01 8.43 6.33
C ALA A 38 -1.45 7.12 6.94
N MET A 39 -1.96 5.97 6.51
CA MET A 39 -1.45 4.66 6.95
C MET A 39 -0.02 4.39 6.43
N ALA A 40 0.33 4.89 5.24
CA ALA A 40 1.68 4.78 4.71
C ALA A 40 2.69 5.56 5.55
N GLU A 41 2.38 6.81 5.88
CA GLU A 41 3.19 7.68 6.74
C GLU A 41 3.37 7.08 8.13
N GLU A 42 2.33 6.44 8.67
CA GLU A 42 2.40 5.74 9.96
C GLU A 42 3.24 4.46 9.90
N SER A 43 3.21 3.74 8.78
CA SER A 43 3.93 2.47 8.60
C SER A 43 5.45 2.65 8.40
N GLU A 44 5.89 3.81 7.91
CA GLU A 44 7.30 4.11 7.61
C GLU A 44 8.22 4.04 8.85
N PRO A 45 7.93 4.73 9.97
CA PRO A 45 8.76 4.65 11.17
C PRO A 45 8.75 3.24 11.79
N VAL A 46 7.61 2.53 11.70
CA VAL A 46 7.46 1.15 12.22
C VAL A 46 8.34 0.18 11.42
N ALA A 47 8.34 0.28 10.09
CA ALA A 47 9.20 -0.52 9.24
C ALA A 47 10.69 -0.20 9.46
N ALA A 48 11.03 1.08 9.65
CA ALA A 48 12.40 1.50 9.95
C ALA A 48 12.90 0.94 11.29
N GLU A 49 12.07 0.98 12.34
CA GLU A 49 12.37 0.36 13.63
C GLU A 49 12.59 -1.14 13.49
N LEU A 50 11.70 -1.82 12.78
CA LEU A 50 11.79 -3.27 12.55
C LEU A 50 13.06 -3.65 11.78
N MET A 51 13.49 -2.84 10.82
CA MET A 51 14.76 -3.04 10.12
C MET A 51 15.98 -2.86 11.03
N ARG A 52 15.95 -1.89 11.96
CA ARG A 52 17.04 -1.64 12.91
C ARG A 52 17.23 -2.78 13.91
N THR A 53 16.15 -3.45 14.31
CA THR A 53 16.21 -4.61 15.22
C THR A 53 16.72 -5.88 14.55
N GLU A 54 16.85 -5.91 13.23
CA GLU A 54 17.19 -7.10 12.43
C GLU A 54 16.27 -8.31 12.69
N TYR A 55 15.12 -8.12 13.33
CA TYR A 55 14.18 -9.17 13.71
C TYR A 55 13.76 -10.02 12.51
N LEU A 56 13.46 -9.39 11.37
CA LEU A 56 13.11 -10.08 10.13
C LEU A 56 14.31 -10.73 9.40
N LYS A 57 15.54 -10.57 9.88
CA LYS A 57 16.72 -11.29 9.37
C LYS A 57 16.93 -12.62 10.08
N GLN A 58 16.37 -12.79 11.27
CA GLN A 58 16.44 -14.04 12.02
C GLN A 58 15.68 -15.16 11.30
N PRO A 59 16.23 -16.37 11.17
CA PRO A 59 15.58 -17.49 10.49
C PRO A 59 14.23 -17.88 11.09
N GLU A 60 14.08 -17.78 12.42
CA GLU A 60 12.83 -18.05 13.14
C GLU A 60 11.66 -17.14 12.68
N ASN A 61 11.96 -15.95 12.15
CA ASN A 61 10.96 -14.98 11.71
C ASN A 61 10.73 -14.99 10.19
N SER A 62 11.19 -16.05 9.51
CA SER A 62 11.08 -16.18 8.06
C SER A 62 9.64 -16.16 7.54
N GLU A 63 8.69 -16.71 8.29
CA GLU A 63 7.26 -16.68 7.94
C GLU A 63 6.69 -15.27 8.02
N THR A 64 6.95 -14.55 9.12
CA THR A 64 6.58 -13.14 9.32
C THR A 64 7.14 -12.26 8.21
N LYS A 65 8.42 -12.45 7.86
CA LYS A 65 9.05 -11.78 6.73
C LYS A 65 8.33 -12.07 5.40
N ALA A 66 7.93 -13.32 5.18
CA ALA A 66 7.22 -13.71 3.96
C ALA A 66 5.84 -13.03 3.87
N ARG A 67 5.09 -12.97 4.98
CA ARG A 67 3.79 -12.27 5.05
C ARG A 67 3.93 -10.79 4.74
N ILE A 68 4.81 -10.08 5.45
CA ILE A 68 5.08 -8.65 5.20
C ILE A 68 5.48 -8.40 3.74
N ARG A 69 6.35 -9.25 3.17
CA ARG A 69 6.76 -9.13 1.76
C ARG A 69 5.59 -9.34 0.79
N SER A 70 4.67 -10.24 1.09
CA SER A 70 3.46 -10.44 0.29
C SER A 70 2.56 -9.20 0.31
N LEU A 71 2.37 -8.58 1.48
CA LEU A 71 1.59 -7.35 1.63
C LEU A 71 2.18 -6.19 0.83
N TYR A 72 3.49 -5.97 0.90
CA TYR A 72 4.17 -4.96 0.06
C TYR A 72 4.01 -5.22 -1.44
N ARG A 73 4.06 -6.49 -1.86
CA ARG A 73 3.82 -6.86 -3.26
C ARG A 73 2.38 -6.55 -3.68
N GLU A 74 1.40 -6.89 -2.85
CA GLU A 74 -0.01 -6.59 -3.11
C GLU A 74 -0.26 -5.08 -3.21
N LEU A 75 0.26 -4.29 -2.26
CA LEU A 75 0.21 -2.83 -2.31
C LEU A 75 0.76 -2.28 -3.63
N THR A 76 1.94 -2.75 -4.06
CA THR A 76 2.56 -2.31 -5.31
C THR A 76 1.69 -2.63 -6.52
N LEU A 77 1.08 -3.80 -6.55
CA LEU A 77 0.19 -4.22 -7.63
C LEU A 77 -1.09 -3.39 -7.68
N ILE A 78 -1.70 -3.11 -6.52
CA ILE A 78 -2.91 -2.28 -6.43
C ILE A 78 -2.63 -0.86 -6.92
N ILE A 79 -1.54 -0.25 -6.45
CA ILE A 79 -1.14 1.10 -6.88
C ILE A 79 -0.90 1.13 -8.40
N ALA A 80 -0.21 0.13 -8.94
CA ALA A 80 0.03 0.03 -10.37
C ALA A 80 -1.27 -0.12 -11.17
N SER A 81 -2.21 -0.93 -10.70
CA SER A 81 -3.53 -1.13 -11.32
C SER A 81 -4.33 0.17 -11.32
N GLN A 82 -4.42 0.86 -10.18
CA GLN A 82 -5.17 2.11 -10.07
C GLN A 82 -4.61 3.21 -10.95
N ARG A 83 -3.28 3.27 -11.12
CA ARG A 83 -2.65 4.21 -12.05
C ARG A 83 -3.08 3.94 -13.50
N GLN A 84 -3.20 2.67 -13.88
CA GLN A 84 -3.69 2.30 -15.21
C GLN A 84 -5.15 2.70 -15.38
N ASP A 85 -6.01 2.39 -14.40
CA ASP A 85 -7.44 2.74 -14.43
C ASP A 85 -7.67 4.26 -14.59
N VAL A 86 -6.86 5.09 -13.91
CA VAL A 86 -6.91 6.55 -14.06
C VAL A 86 -6.51 6.99 -15.46
N SER A 87 -5.46 6.40 -16.03
CA SER A 87 -5.02 6.70 -17.40
C SER A 87 -6.14 6.38 -18.41
N ASP A 88 -6.73 5.20 -18.30
CA ASP A 88 -7.78 4.73 -19.21
C ASP A 88 -9.03 5.63 -19.15
N LYS A 89 -9.42 6.06 -17.95
CA LYS A 89 -10.53 7.01 -17.76
C LYS A 89 -10.25 8.38 -18.36
N LEU A 90 -9.01 8.88 -18.24
CA LEU A 90 -8.62 10.16 -18.84
C LEU A 90 -8.68 10.10 -20.37
N ASP A 91 -8.27 8.99 -20.98
CA ASP A 91 -8.35 8.82 -22.43
C ASP A 91 -9.80 8.74 -22.91
N GLN A 92 -10.69 8.05 -22.18
CA GLN A 92 -12.12 8.07 -22.46
C GLN A 92 -12.73 9.48 -22.39
N ILE A 93 -12.34 10.29 -21.39
CA ILE A 93 -12.80 11.69 -21.29
C ILE A 93 -12.31 12.51 -22.49
N ARG A 94 -11.04 12.37 -22.87
CA ARG A 94 -10.48 13.08 -24.04
C ARG A 94 -11.20 12.72 -25.32
N ASP A 95 -11.49 11.44 -25.54
CA ASP A 95 -12.20 10.99 -26.72
C ASP A 95 -13.67 11.42 -26.72
N GLY A 96 -14.32 11.45 -25.55
CA GLY A 96 -15.64 12.08 -25.37
C GLY A 96 -15.64 13.56 -25.74
N LEU A 97 -14.65 14.33 -25.28
CA LEU A 97 -14.50 15.75 -25.61
C LEU A 97 -14.25 15.98 -27.11
N LYS A 98 -13.40 15.18 -27.76
CA LYS A 98 -13.19 15.23 -29.23
C LYS A 98 -14.47 14.96 -29.99
N THR A 99 -15.23 13.96 -29.55
CA THR A 99 -16.51 13.58 -30.16
C THR A 99 -17.51 14.74 -30.06
N LEU A 100 -17.67 15.33 -28.87
CA LEU A 100 -18.52 16.51 -28.66
C LEU A 100 -18.09 17.71 -29.52
N GLY A 101 -16.78 17.99 -29.61
CA GLY A 101 -16.24 19.05 -30.46
C GLY A 101 -16.52 18.83 -31.95
N THR A 102 -16.52 17.57 -32.40
CA THR A 102 -16.83 17.20 -33.79
C THR A 102 -18.30 17.46 -34.14
N TYR A 103 -19.23 17.23 -33.20
CA TYR A 103 -20.64 17.56 -33.38
C TYR A 103 -20.89 19.07 -33.34
N ALA A 104 -20.20 19.81 -32.47
CA ALA A 104 -20.30 21.28 -32.41
C ALA A 104 -19.75 21.95 -33.69
N GLY A 105 -18.75 21.36 -34.35
CA GLY A 105 -18.18 21.86 -35.61
C GLY A 105 -19.02 21.57 -36.86
N LYS A 106 -19.92 20.58 -36.82
CA LYS A 106 -20.83 20.23 -37.95
C LYS A 106 -22.14 21.02 -37.96
N LEU A 107 -22.42 21.81 -36.93
CA LEU A 107 -23.59 22.67 -36.79
C LEU A 107 -23.34 24.13 -37.26
N ARG A 108 -22.23 24.39 -37.95
CA ARG A 108 -21.93 25.66 -38.63
C ARG A 108 -21.95 25.52 -40.14
#